data_AF-A0A2U1K9S1-F1
#
_entry.id   AF-A0A2U1K9S1-F1
#
_cell.length_a   1.000
_cell.length_b   1.000
_cell.length_c   1.000
_cell.angle_alpha   90.00
_cell.angle_beta   90.00
_cell.angle_gamma   90.00
#
_symmetry.space_group_name_H-M   'P 1'
#
loop_
_entity.id
_entity.type
_entity.pdbx_description
1 polymer ?
#
loop_
_entity_poly.entity_id
_entity_poly.type
_entity_poly.pdbx_seq_one_letter_code
_entity_poly.pdbx_strand_id
1 'polypeptide(L)'
;MGRNFSVLLCTFWFLYVDALTDSIILQISELGIYPAVDPLDSTSRMLSPHILGEDHYNTARGVQKVLQNYKNLQDIIAILGMDELSEDDKLTVARARKIQRFLSQPFHVAEVFTGAPGKYVELKESIASFQGVLDGKYDDLSEQSFYMVGGIEEVIAKAEKIAKESAA
;
A
#
# COMPACT_ATOMS: atom_id res chain seq x y z
N MET A 1 -5.56 -28.77 14.30
CA MET A 1 -5.59 -27.90 15.50
C MET A 1 -5.29 -26.48 15.02
N GLY A 2 -6.31 -25.79 14.50
CA GLY A 2 -6.16 -24.47 13.88
C GLY A 2 -5.98 -23.40 14.95
N ARG A 3 -4.83 -22.73 14.95
CA ARG A 3 -4.62 -21.55 15.78
C ARG A 3 -5.05 -20.33 14.97
N ASN A 4 -6.22 -19.83 15.35
CA ASN A 4 -6.75 -18.52 15.01
C ASN A 4 -5.71 -17.43 15.34
N PHE A 5 -4.93 -16.99 14.34
CA PHE A 5 -4.13 -15.76 14.44
C PHE A 5 -4.84 -14.66 13.68
N SER A 6 -5.77 -14.07 14.43
CA SER A 6 -6.43 -12.81 14.16
C SER A 6 -5.41 -11.66 14.24
N VAL A 7 -5.56 -10.61 13.43
CA VAL A 7 -4.77 -9.36 13.42
C VAL A 7 -3.45 -9.40 12.64
N LEU A 8 -3.43 -9.69 11.33
CA LEU A 8 -2.12 -9.76 10.67
C LEU A 8 -2.04 -9.78 9.12
N LEU A 9 -2.34 -8.68 8.41
CA LEU A 9 -2.29 -8.73 6.93
C LEU A 9 -1.48 -7.66 6.19
N CYS A 10 -1.43 -6.39 6.62
CA CYS A 10 -0.30 -5.52 6.16
C CYS A 10 1.02 -5.96 6.84
N THR A 11 0.90 -6.50 8.05
CA THR A 11 1.99 -7.17 8.73
C THR A 11 2.38 -8.46 8.02
N PHE A 12 1.58 -9.15 7.20
CA PHE A 12 2.02 -10.43 6.61
C PHE A 12 3.12 -10.29 5.53
N TRP A 13 3.24 -9.13 4.88
CA TRP A 13 4.41 -8.80 4.04
C TRP A 13 5.71 -8.75 4.88
N PHE A 14 5.59 -8.41 6.16
CA PHE A 14 6.71 -8.26 7.10
C PHE A 14 6.79 -9.32 8.21
N LEU A 15 5.73 -10.09 8.50
CA LEU A 15 5.58 -10.88 9.75
C LEU A 15 5.73 -12.38 9.54
N TYR A 16 5.81 -12.84 8.29
CA TYR A 16 6.56 -14.08 8.05
C TYR A 16 8.07 -13.88 8.31
N VAL A 17 8.49 -12.64 8.56
CA VAL A 17 9.85 -12.28 8.91
C VAL A 17 9.87 -11.76 10.34
N ASP A 18 10.95 -12.03 11.09
CA ASP A 18 11.32 -11.28 12.28
C ASP A 18 11.55 -9.80 11.94
N ALA A 19 10.49 -9.06 11.58
CA ALA A 19 10.51 -7.63 11.38
C ALA A 19 10.26 -6.97 12.73
N LEU A 20 11.19 -6.11 13.13
CA LEU A 20 10.91 -5.10 14.14
C LEU A 20 9.88 -4.14 13.53
N THR A 21 8.60 -4.29 13.86
CA THR A 21 7.57 -3.28 13.54
C THR A 21 7.73 -2.11 14.50
N ASP A 22 8.83 -1.36 14.36
CA ASP A 22 9.31 -0.42 15.38
C ASP A 22 8.77 1.02 15.24
N SER A 23 7.79 1.28 14.37
CA SER A 23 7.16 2.61 14.30
C SER A 23 5.69 2.57 13.85
N ILE A 24 4.78 2.51 14.84
CA ILE A 24 3.40 2.96 14.62
C ILE A 24 3.44 4.49 14.65
N ILE A 25 3.26 5.13 13.50
CA ILE A 25 3.31 6.58 13.39
C ILE A 25 1.90 7.14 13.49
N LEU A 26 1.67 8.05 14.45
CA LEU A 26 0.39 8.74 14.63
C LEU A 26 -0.05 9.45 13.34
N GLN A 27 0.89 10.05 12.62
CA GLN A 27 0.65 10.76 11.36
C GLN A 27 0.01 9.89 10.26
N ILE A 28 0.33 8.59 10.21
CA ILE A 28 -0.29 7.67 9.25
C ILE A 28 -1.71 7.26 9.70
N SER A 29 -1.91 7.14 11.02
CA SER A 29 -3.24 6.90 11.59
C SER A 29 -4.19 8.08 11.37
N GLU A 30 -3.70 9.32 11.43
CA GLU A 30 -4.49 10.53 11.12
C GLU A 30 -4.98 10.55 9.67
N LEU A 31 -4.24 9.94 8.75
CA LEU A 31 -4.66 9.78 7.34
C LEU A 31 -5.72 8.69 7.15
N GLY A 32 -6.13 8.00 8.22
CA GLY A 32 -7.08 6.88 8.19
C GLY A 32 -6.50 5.59 7.60
N ILE A 33 -5.19 5.52 7.38
CA ILE A 33 -4.52 4.36 6.80
C ILE A 33 -4.25 3.36 7.93
N TYR A 34 -5.00 2.26 7.92
CA TYR A 34 -4.82 1.17 8.88
C TYR A 34 -4.37 -0.11 8.17
N PRO A 35 -3.30 -0.76 8.68
CA PRO A 35 -2.50 -0.39 9.85
C PRO A 35 -1.46 0.71 9.54
N ALA A 36 -1.11 1.51 10.55
CA ALA A 36 -0.19 2.64 10.43
C ALA A 36 1.29 2.18 10.47
N VAL A 37 1.69 1.35 9.51
CA VAL A 37 3.06 0.84 9.37
C VAL A 37 3.86 1.75 8.42
N ASP A 38 5.07 2.15 8.81
CA ASP A 38 6.00 2.82 7.91
C ASP A 38 6.82 1.80 7.11
N PRO A 39 6.65 1.72 5.77
CA PRO A 39 7.36 0.77 4.91
C PRO A 39 8.84 1.11 4.65
N LEU A 40 9.29 2.33 4.96
CA LEU A 40 10.69 2.75 4.81
C LEU A 40 11.52 2.40 6.06
N ASP A 41 10.94 2.56 7.24
CA ASP A 41 11.59 2.21 8.51
C ASP A 41 11.42 0.71 8.86
N SER A 42 10.42 0.05 8.29
CA SER A 42 10.22 -1.40 8.46
C SER A 42 11.25 -2.20 7.66
N THR A 43 12.08 -2.94 8.39
CA THR A 43 13.24 -3.66 7.85
C THR A 43 13.20 -5.11 8.34
N SER A 44 13.60 -6.04 7.46
CA SER A 44 13.47 -7.47 7.72
C SER A 44 14.70 -8.22 7.20
N ARG A 45 15.24 -9.13 8.02
CA ARG A 45 16.44 -9.93 7.68
C ARG A 45 16.17 -10.94 6.57
N MET A 46 14.91 -11.29 6.34
CA MET A 46 14.50 -12.23 5.30
C MET A 46 14.24 -11.53 3.96
N LEU A 47 14.36 -10.19 3.88
CA LEU A 47 14.29 -9.45 2.63
C LEU A 47 15.54 -9.70 1.78
N SER A 48 15.70 -10.94 1.32
CA SER A 48 16.79 -11.43 0.50
C SER A 48 16.20 -12.23 -0.68
N PRO A 49 16.73 -12.04 -1.90
CA PRO A 49 16.24 -12.76 -3.08
C PRO A 49 16.40 -14.28 -2.94
N HIS A 50 17.35 -14.75 -2.12
CA HIS A 50 17.56 -16.19 -1.88
C HIS A 50 16.47 -16.84 -1.02
N ILE A 51 15.70 -16.05 -0.25
CA ILE A 51 14.67 -16.56 0.67
C ILE A 51 13.27 -16.33 0.10
N LEU A 52 13.02 -15.15 -0.48
CA LEU A 52 11.70 -14.74 -0.96
C LEU A 52 11.47 -14.97 -2.46
N GLY A 53 12.54 -15.23 -3.22
CA GLY A 53 12.52 -15.21 -4.68
C GLY A 53 12.76 -13.81 -5.24
N GLU A 54 13.18 -13.74 -6.51
CA GLU A 54 13.52 -12.48 -7.17
C GLU A 54 12.30 -11.57 -7.36
N ASP A 55 11.15 -12.12 -7.75
CA ASP A 55 9.93 -11.33 -8.01
C ASP A 55 9.50 -10.56 -6.76
N HIS A 56 9.35 -11.24 -5.62
CA HIS A 56 8.97 -10.60 -4.37
C HIS A 56 10.00 -9.57 -3.92
N TYR A 57 11.30 -9.89 -4.01
CA TYR A 57 12.37 -8.97 -3.63
C TYR A 57 12.37 -7.70 -4.51
N ASN A 58 12.23 -7.85 -5.82
CA ASN A 58 12.22 -6.75 -6.77
C ASN A 58 11.00 -5.86 -6.59
N THR A 59 9.81 -6.45 -6.40
CA THR A 59 8.58 -5.69 -6.10
C THR A 59 8.72 -4.91 -4.79
N ALA A 60 9.23 -5.55 -3.73
CA ALA A 60 9.44 -4.89 -2.43
C ALA A 60 10.41 -3.70 -2.53
N ARG A 61 11.56 -3.90 -3.21
CA ARG A 61 12.54 -2.83 -3.42
C ARG A 61 12.03 -1.72 -4.33
N GLY A 62 11.21 -2.06 -5.33
CA GLY A 62 10.54 -1.09 -6.20
C GLY A 62 9.59 -0.19 -5.40
N VAL A 63 8.74 -0.79 -4.55
CA VAL A 63 7.83 -0.06 -3.66
C VAL A 63 8.61 0.86 -2.72
N GLN A 64 9.66 0.36 -2.07
CA GLN A 64 10.51 1.18 -1.20
C GLN A 64 11.14 2.36 -1.93
N LYS A 65 11.63 2.16 -3.16
CA LYS A 65 12.23 3.22 -3.97
C LYS A 65 11.22 4.31 -4.31
N VAL A 66 10.01 3.94 -4.72
CA VAL A 66 8.95 4.91 -5.05
C VAL A 66 8.55 5.72 -3.81
N LEU A 67 8.39 5.07 -2.65
CA LEU A 67 8.03 5.75 -1.41
C LEU A 67 9.16 6.65 -0.88
N GLN A 68 10.43 6.26 -1.06
CA GLN A 68 11.57 7.09 -0.70
C GLN A 68 11.65 8.34 -1.59
N ASN A 69 11.44 8.19 -2.90
CA ASN A 69 11.39 9.32 -3.82
C ASN A 69 10.24 10.26 -3.44
N TYR A 70 9.07 9.72 -3.11
CA TYR A 70 7.93 10.51 -2.65
C TYR A 70 8.24 11.31 -1.38
N LYS A 71 8.90 10.72 -0.39
CA LYS A 71 9.33 11.41 0.83
C LYS A 71 10.27 12.59 0.52
N ASN A 72 11.21 12.41 -0.40
CA ASN A 72 12.09 13.50 -0.84
C ASN A 72 11.32 14.63 -1.56
N LEU A 73 10.30 14.26 -2.34
CA LEU A 73 9.44 15.21 -3.05
C LEU A 73 8.46 15.92 -2.11
N GLN A 74 8.06 15.32 -0.97
CA GLN A 74 7.16 15.95 -0.01
C GLN A 74 7.71 17.27 0.56
N ASP A 75 9.01 17.33 0.87
CA ASP A 75 9.64 18.57 1.36
C ASP A 75 9.59 19.68 0.31
N ILE A 76 9.81 19.32 -0.97
CA ILE A 76 9.72 20.24 -2.11
C ILE A 76 8.27 20.71 -2.30
N ILE A 77 7.30 19.78 -2.27
CA ILE A 77 5.85 20.08 -2.39
C ILE A 77 5.39 21.02 -1.28
N ALA A 78 5.89 20.84 -0.06
CA ALA A 78 5.53 21.68 1.08
C ALA A 78 6.01 23.13 0.93
N ILE A 79 7.10 23.37 0.19
CA ILE A 79 7.69 24.70 0.00
C ILE A 79 7.17 25.36 -1.29
N LEU A 80 7.17 24.64 -2.41
CA LEU A 80 6.93 25.16 -3.75
C LEU A 80 5.51 24.87 -4.28
N GLY A 81 4.84 23.86 -3.75
CA GLY A 81 3.56 23.37 -4.27
C GLY A 81 3.71 22.28 -5.33
N MET A 82 2.60 21.65 -5.72
CA MET A 82 2.59 20.55 -6.69
C MET A 82 2.82 20.99 -8.14
N ASP A 83 2.54 22.25 -8.46
CA ASP A 83 2.54 22.76 -9.85
C ASP A 83 3.96 22.89 -10.41
N GLU A 84 4.94 23.08 -9.54
CA GLU A 84 6.37 23.27 -9.85
C GLU A 84 7.13 21.96 -10.12
N LEU A 85 6.48 20.81 -9.90
CA LEU A 85 7.07 19.50 -10.17
C LEU A 85 7.09 19.19 -11.67
N SER A 86 8.10 18.43 -12.09
CA SER A 86 8.10 17.84 -13.43
C SER A 86 6.93 16.86 -13.59
N GLU A 87 6.48 16.64 -14.82
CA GLU A 87 5.38 15.68 -15.08
C GLU A 87 5.76 14.25 -14.61
N ASP A 88 7.03 13.86 -14.71
CA ASP A 88 7.54 12.58 -14.23
C ASP A 88 7.50 12.48 -12.69
N ASP A 89 7.80 13.58 -11.99
CA ASP A 89 7.70 13.64 -10.52
C ASP A 89 6.24 13.62 -10.07
N LYS A 90 5.34 14.32 -10.79
CA LYS A 90 3.89 14.25 -10.54
C LYS A 90 3.37 12.82 -10.68
N LEU A 91 3.81 12.09 -11.71
CA LEU A 91 3.47 10.68 -11.87
C LEU A 91 4.02 9.82 -10.71
N THR A 92 5.26 10.07 -10.29
CA THR A 92 5.86 9.37 -9.15
C THR A 92 5.08 9.62 -7.86
N VAL A 93 4.67 10.86 -7.61
CA VAL A 93 3.83 11.24 -6.46
C VAL A 93 2.47 10.55 -6.53
N ALA A 94 1.81 10.55 -7.69
CA ALA A 94 0.52 9.90 -7.88
C ALA A 94 0.60 8.40 -7.61
N ARG A 95 1.62 7.71 -8.14
CA ARG A 95 1.86 6.27 -7.86
C ARG A 95 2.18 6.03 -6.39
N ALA A 96 3.02 6.85 -5.78
CA ALA A 96 3.36 6.72 -4.37
C ALA A 96 2.15 6.85 -3.45
N ARG A 97 1.26 7.82 -3.72
CA ARG A 97 0.00 7.99 -2.98
C ARG A 97 -0.90 6.77 -3.11
N LYS A 98 -1.04 6.21 -4.32
CA LYS A 98 -1.79 4.97 -4.55
C LYS A 98 -1.22 3.81 -3.77
N ILE A 99 0.10 3.61 -3.81
CA ILE A 99 0.79 2.56 -3.04
C ILE A 99 0.54 2.75 -1.53
N GLN A 100 0.68 3.97 -1.02
CA GLN A 100 0.46 4.28 0.39
C GLN A 100 -0.97 3.95 0.83
N ARG A 101 -1.96 4.23 -0.01
CA ARG A 101 -3.36 3.85 0.24
C ARG A 101 -3.58 2.34 0.11
N PHE A 102 -2.95 1.69 -0.86
CA PHE A 102 -3.09 0.26 -1.12
C PHE A 102 -2.49 -0.62 -0.01
N LEU A 103 -1.55 -0.09 0.78
CA LEU A 103 -1.08 -0.73 2.00
C LEU A 103 -2.16 -0.81 3.10
N SER A 104 -3.26 -0.06 2.99
CA SER A 104 -4.39 -0.17 3.91
C SER A 104 -5.28 -1.36 3.57
N GLN A 105 -5.72 -2.09 4.60
CA GLN A 105 -6.55 -3.27 4.42
C GLN A 105 -7.59 -3.41 5.54
N PRO A 106 -8.84 -3.78 5.21
CA PRO A 106 -9.85 -4.05 6.22
C PRO A 106 -9.51 -5.35 6.98
N PHE A 107 -9.35 -5.23 8.30
CA PHE A 107 -9.15 -6.38 9.17
C PHE A 107 -10.46 -7.04 9.58
N HIS A 108 -10.49 -8.37 9.61
CA HIS A 108 -11.61 -9.14 10.17
C HIS A 108 -11.93 -8.75 11.62
N VAL A 109 -10.91 -8.37 12.39
CA VAL A 109 -11.08 -7.93 13.79
C VAL A 109 -11.64 -6.53 13.89
N ALA A 110 -11.41 -5.71 12.86
CA ALA A 110 -11.84 -4.33 12.81
C ALA A 110 -13.23 -4.17 12.17
N GLU A 111 -13.86 -5.25 11.67
CA GLU A 111 -15.18 -5.22 11.04
C GLU A 111 -16.25 -4.58 11.93
N VAL A 112 -16.16 -4.79 13.24
CA VAL A 112 -17.06 -4.18 14.25
C VAL A 112 -16.91 -2.64 14.30
N PHE A 113 -15.74 -2.10 13.93
CA PHE A 113 -15.45 -0.67 13.96
C PHE A 113 -15.56 -0.01 12.59
N THR A 114 -15.21 -0.71 11.51
CA THR A 114 -15.20 -0.17 10.14
C THR A 114 -16.51 -0.45 9.39
N GLY A 115 -17.29 -1.44 9.83
CA GLY A 115 -18.48 -1.93 9.11
C GLY A 115 -18.17 -2.61 7.77
N ALA A 116 -16.89 -2.76 7.42
CA ALA A 116 -16.44 -3.41 6.20
C ALA A 116 -15.95 -4.82 6.51
N PRO A 117 -16.36 -5.84 5.72
CA PRO A 117 -15.93 -7.21 5.94
C PRO A 117 -14.42 -7.30 5.79
N GLY A 118 -13.77 -7.98 6.74
CA GLY A 118 -12.35 -8.24 6.65
C GLY A 118 -12.01 -9.06 5.42
N LYS A 119 -10.81 -8.84 4.85
CA LYS A 119 -10.37 -9.56 3.65
C LYS A 119 -9.04 -10.22 3.86
N TYR A 120 -8.87 -11.42 3.30
CA TYR A 120 -7.60 -12.12 3.24
C TYR A 120 -7.05 -12.00 1.82
N VAL A 121 -5.79 -11.59 1.70
CA VAL A 121 -5.12 -11.44 0.40
C VAL A 121 -3.97 -12.43 0.37
N GLU A 122 -3.90 -13.22 -0.71
CA GLU A 122 -2.81 -14.17 -0.87
C GLU A 122 -1.50 -13.47 -1.26
N LEU A 123 -0.37 -13.97 -0.78
CA LEU A 123 0.95 -13.37 -1.05
C LEU A 123 1.23 -13.19 -2.55
N LYS A 124 0.89 -14.20 -3.36
CA LYS A 124 1.09 -14.15 -4.82
C LYS A 124 0.27 -13.04 -5.47
N GLU A 125 -0.96 -12.87 -5.01
CA GLU A 125 -1.86 -11.82 -5.49
C GLU A 125 -1.35 -10.44 -5.06
N SER A 126 -0.86 -10.29 -3.83
CA SER A 126 -0.24 -9.05 -3.36
C SER A 126 0.94 -8.65 -4.23
N ILE A 127 1.88 -9.58 -4.50
CA ILE A 127 3.06 -9.31 -5.33
C ILE A 127 2.63 -8.87 -6.74
N ALA A 128 1.71 -9.61 -7.37
CA ALA A 128 1.21 -9.26 -8.70
C ALA A 128 0.50 -7.89 -8.73
N SER A 129 -0.27 -7.57 -7.68
CA SER A 129 -0.98 -6.31 -7.54
C SER A 129 -0.01 -5.13 -7.41
N PHE A 130 0.96 -5.22 -6.49
CA PHE A 130 1.99 -4.18 -6.32
C PHE A 130 2.86 -4.04 -7.56
N GLN A 131 3.22 -5.14 -8.21
CA GLN A 131 3.97 -5.09 -9.47
C GLN A 131 3.18 -4.35 -10.55
N GLY A 132 1.88 -4.62 -10.70
CA GLY A 132 1.04 -3.90 -11.65
C GLY A 132 0.92 -2.40 -11.37
N VAL A 133 0.91 -2.00 -10.09
CA VAL A 133 0.96 -0.57 -9.70
C VAL A 133 2.31 0.06 -10.02
N LEU A 134 3.42 -0.65 -9.78
CA LEU A 134 4.77 -0.18 -10.15
C LEU A 134 4.95 -0.05 -11.67
N ASP A 135 4.39 -0.99 -12.44
CA ASP A 135 4.41 -1.00 -13.91
C ASP A 135 3.52 0.09 -14.53
N GLY A 136 2.67 0.76 -13.74
CA GLY A 136 1.77 1.82 -14.21
C GLY A 136 0.46 1.33 -14.84
N LYS A 137 0.10 0.04 -14.68
CA LYS A 137 -1.14 -0.53 -15.26
C LYS A 137 -2.42 0.06 -14.69
N TYR A 138 -2.33 0.71 -13.53
CA TYR A 138 -3.45 1.28 -12.78
C TYR A 138 -3.30 2.78 -12.56
N ASP A 139 -2.55 3.46 -13.43
CA ASP A 139 -2.36 4.91 -13.38
C ASP A 139 -3.65 5.69 -13.64
N ASP A 140 -4.59 5.11 -14.38
CA ASP A 140 -5.90 5.70 -14.68
C ASP A 140 -6.89 5.64 -13.50
N LEU A 141 -6.63 4.77 -12.50
CA LEU A 141 -7.52 4.58 -11.36
C LEU A 141 -7.34 5.68 -10.31
N SER A 142 -8.41 6.07 -9.63
CA SER A 142 -8.37 7.11 -8.60
C SER A 142 -7.66 6.64 -7.33
N GLU A 143 -7.00 7.54 -6.59
CA GLU A 143 -6.34 7.16 -5.32
C GLU A 143 -7.30 6.56 -4.28
N GLN A 144 -8.58 6.97 -4.32
CA GLN A 144 -9.63 6.49 -3.43
C GLN A 144 -10.02 5.03 -3.68
N SER A 145 -9.82 4.51 -4.89
CA SER A 145 -10.11 3.10 -5.19
C SER A 145 -9.12 2.16 -4.51
N PHE A 146 -7.93 2.64 -4.14
CA PHE A 146 -6.90 1.87 -3.43
C PHE A 146 -7.06 1.90 -1.91
N TYR A 147 -8.04 2.63 -1.37
CA TYR A 147 -8.22 2.74 0.07
C TYR A 147 -9.13 1.62 0.61
N MET A 148 -8.70 0.93 1.69
CA MET A 148 -9.46 -0.12 2.39
C MET A 148 -9.98 -1.22 1.46
N VAL A 149 -9.07 -1.82 0.71
CA VAL A 149 -9.33 -2.91 -0.23
C VAL A 149 -8.43 -4.10 0.07
N GLY A 150 -8.80 -5.29 -0.41
CA GLY A 150 -7.93 -6.46 -0.34
C GLY A 150 -7.04 -6.56 -1.59
N GLY A 151 -7.64 -7.05 -2.68
CA GLY A 151 -6.96 -7.32 -3.95
C GLY A 151 -7.19 -6.24 -5.01
N ILE A 152 -6.49 -6.40 -6.13
CA ILE A 152 -6.57 -5.46 -7.25
C ILE A 152 -7.93 -5.51 -7.99
N GLU A 153 -8.58 -6.68 -8.00
CA GLU A 153 -9.92 -6.83 -8.58
C GLU A 153 -10.93 -5.91 -7.89
N GLU A 154 -10.77 -5.74 -6.58
CA GLU A 154 -11.63 -4.87 -5.78
C GLU A 154 -11.34 -3.40 -5.99
N VAL A 155 -10.06 -3.06 -6.23
CA VAL A 155 -9.67 -1.71 -6.64
C VAL A 155 -10.39 -1.35 -7.94
N ILE A 156 -10.40 -2.24 -8.93
CA ILE A 156 -11.07 -2.01 -10.22
C ILE A 156 -12.59 -1.86 -10.01
N ALA A 157 -13.21 -2.80 -9.28
CA ALA A 157 -14.64 -2.75 -8.99
C ALA A 157 -15.04 -1.47 -8.22
N LYS A 158 -14.18 -1.00 -7.31
CA LYS A 158 -14.40 0.24 -6.56
C LYS A 158 -14.19 1.47 -7.43
N ALA A 159 -13.18 1.47 -8.31
CA ALA A 159 -12.96 2.54 -9.26
C ALA A 159 -14.16 2.70 -10.22
N GLU A 160 -14.74 1.59 -10.69
CA GLU A 160 -15.96 1.63 -11.52
C GLU A 160 -17.15 2.22 -10.77
N LYS A 161 -17.31 1.92 -9.48
CA LYS A 161 -18.37 2.51 -8.65
C LYS A 161 -18.18 4.01 -8.51
N ILE A 162 -16.96 4.45 -8.17
CA ILE A 162 -16.63 5.87 -8.03
C ILE A 162 -16.86 6.61 -9.36
N ALA A 163 -16.47 6.01 -10.49
CA ALA A 163 -16.68 6.59 -11.82
C ALA A 163 -18.17 6.70 -12.18
N LYS A 164 -19.01 5.75 -11.74
CA LYS A 164 -20.47 5.82 -11.92
C LYS A 164 -21.11 6.87 -11.03
N GLU A 165 -20.64 7.03 -9.80
CA GLU A 165 -21.13 8.02 -8.84
C GLU A 165 -20.71 9.45 -9.20
N SER A 166 -19.53 9.66 -9.78
CA SER A 166 -19.08 10.98 -10.24
C SER A 166 -19.71 11.42 -11.57
N ALA A 167 -20.27 10.47 -12.33
CA ALA A 167 -21.01 10.73 -13.56
C ALA A 167 -22.51 10.95 -13.34
N ALA A 168 -23.02 10.72 -12.13
CA ALA A 168 -24.41 10.91 -11.73
C ALA A 168 -24.61 12.26 -11.02
#